data_AF-A0A2T4X2F4-F1
#
_entry.id   AF-A0A2T4X2F4-F1
#
_cell.length_a   1.000
_cell.length_b   1.000
_cell.length_c   1.000
_cell.angle_alpha   90.00
_cell.angle_beta   90.00
_cell.angle_gamma   90.00
#
_symmetry.space_group_name_H-M   'P 1'
#
loop_
_entity.id
_entity.type
_entity.pdbx_description
1 polymer ?
#
loop_
_entity_poly.entity_id
_entity_poly.type
_entity_poly.pdbx_seq_one_letter_code
_entity_poly.pdbx_strand_id
1 'polypeptide(L)'
;MCVHTTTKSPTKVGEKNDHEKDFVTLTDYKSTVGQLYKWSISVDWFEVYTLGFLFASGTDAPPKRAAMTTRSGKQIELIQIQKGAGHWQYLYHLQFKGEPEPFAQIVTLPRKGNVLDPAASQIKVMNHYLYRDGWEKLFNEVVVALSVRVKSITRLDIAVDSTNDLLEIYSRFLTGEIEAKGRDVANDSRNIGRKLDLYHWGSSKSNKHAKGYRKGEIVEGESKNYIIESWVDRGVIEPDDPQAKERNYRKVTRFELTLKSEACKLMLDEETGELGLDISRLGDPSYLAGLLRAGLDGWFTFLIPSETDKNRSRWAEVPFIDFEALEACPIVRLTKTRSSSQIWRAKQATKKLLIDANDGGYLKDACREFLQERGTVEIDGERLELITKAAIAHLENNWHYKVPDELVRGMLHSVFNDGLLNGVLKGVATEFGEDIPLFIAGQMAREHHILPWFHRQAYGESVALGNKLVRETGKRITRESPTPKAVAV
;
A
#
# COMPACT_ATOMS: atom_id res chain seq x y z
N MET A 1 -33.76 -42.05 -3.82
CA MET A 1 -32.33 -41.70 -3.83
C MET A 1 -31.77 -41.98 -2.45
N CYS A 2 -30.97 -43.03 -2.34
CA CYS A 2 -30.43 -43.53 -1.09
C CYS A 2 -29.24 -42.66 -0.64
N VAL A 3 -29.28 -42.20 0.59
CA VAL A 3 -28.18 -41.49 1.26
C VAL A 3 -27.36 -42.54 2.01
N HIS A 4 -26.08 -42.68 1.66
CA HIS A 4 -25.12 -43.49 2.42
C HIS A 4 -24.28 -42.58 3.30
N THR A 5 -24.58 -42.58 4.60
CA THR A 5 -23.70 -42.11 5.66
C THR A 5 -22.81 -43.27 6.09
N THR A 6 -21.49 -43.14 5.90
CA THR A 6 -20.51 -44.07 6.46
C THR A 6 -19.83 -43.41 7.67
N THR A 7 -20.19 -43.89 8.85
CA THR A 7 -19.50 -43.65 10.11
C THR A 7 -18.23 -44.50 10.15
N LYS A 8 -17.05 -43.86 10.24
CA LYS A 8 -15.78 -44.53 10.54
C LYS A 8 -15.49 -44.43 12.03
N SER A 9 -15.37 -45.58 12.67
CA SER A 9 -14.92 -45.76 14.05
C SER A 9 -13.43 -45.42 14.20
N PRO A 10 -12.98 -44.86 15.35
CA PRO A 10 -11.57 -44.57 15.57
C PRO A 10 -10.80 -45.85 15.88
N THR A 11 -9.72 -46.06 15.13
CA THR A 11 -8.76 -47.17 15.31
C THR A 11 -7.85 -46.85 16.50
N LYS A 12 -7.56 -47.89 17.30
CA LYS A 12 -6.73 -47.84 18.51
C LYS A 12 -5.34 -47.26 18.22
N VAL A 13 -4.94 -46.31 19.07
CA VAL A 13 -3.59 -45.74 19.14
C VAL A 13 -2.61 -46.83 19.59
N GLY A 14 -1.66 -47.14 18.71
CA GLY A 14 -0.49 -47.95 19.02
C GLY A 14 0.59 -47.14 19.75
N GLU A 15 1.45 -47.87 20.45
CA GLU A 15 2.44 -47.44 21.42
C GLU A 15 3.31 -46.24 20.98
N LYS A 16 3.51 -45.31 21.91
CA LYS A 16 4.46 -44.20 21.80
C LYS A 16 5.88 -44.75 21.88
N ASN A 17 6.64 -44.61 20.79
CA ASN A 17 8.09 -44.56 20.89
C ASN A 17 8.45 -43.18 21.46
N ASP A 18 8.89 -43.17 22.72
CA ASP A 18 9.54 -42.02 23.35
C ASP A 18 10.92 -41.83 22.72
N HIS A 19 10.93 -41.28 21.50
CA HIS A 19 12.08 -40.50 21.05
C HIS A 19 11.94 -39.12 21.69
N GLU A 20 12.62 -38.96 22.81
CA GLU A 20 12.96 -37.66 23.41
C GLU A 20 13.64 -36.84 22.31
N LYS A 21 12.84 -36.09 21.55
CA LYS A 21 13.34 -35.06 20.65
C LYS A 21 13.85 -33.96 21.56
N ASP A 22 15.16 -33.86 21.69
CA ASP A 22 15.81 -32.72 22.31
C ASP A 22 15.24 -31.45 21.67
N PHE A 23 14.36 -30.78 22.40
CA PHE A 23 13.84 -29.48 22.01
C PHE A 23 15.01 -28.51 22.12
N VAL A 24 15.59 -28.15 20.98
CA VAL A 24 16.57 -27.08 20.84
C VAL A 24 16.02 -25.86 21.56
N THR A 25 16.64 -25.48 22.68
CA THR A 25 16.15 -24.38 23.50
C THR A 25 16.38 -23.05 22.76
N LEU A 26 15.62 -22.01 23.10
CA LEU A 26 15.81 -20.65 22.56
C LEU A 26 17.28 -20.17 22.68
N THR A 27 17.99 -20.65 23.70
CA THR A 27 19.41 -20.43 23.95
C THR A 27 20.28 -21.05 22.85
N ASP A 28 19.98 -22.28 22.45
CA ASP A 28 20.69 -22.99 21.38
C ASP A 28 20.39 -22.38 20.01
N TYR A 29 19.16 -21.91 19.77
CA TYR A 29 18.84 -21.20 18.53
C TYR A 29 19.61 -19.88 18.42
N LYS A 30 19.69 -19.08 19.50
CA LYS A 30 20.49 -17.85 19.50
C LYS A 30 21.99 -18.12 19.40
N SER A 31 22.51 -19.19 20.00
CA SER A 31 23.93 -19.53 19.88
C SER A 31 24.30 -20.09 18.51
N THR A 32 23.37 -20.79 17.85
CA THR A 32 23.55 -21.31 16.49
C THR A 32 23.40 -20.19 15.46
N VAL A 33 22.38 -19.33 15.57
CA VAL A 33 22.17 -18.17 14.68
C VAL A 33 23.24 -17.10 14.87
N GLY A 34 23.77 -16.93 16.09
CA GLY A 34 24.83 -15.98 16.42
C GLY A 34 26.25 -16.41 15.99
N GLN A 35 26.45 -17.66 15.54
CA GLN A 35 27.71 -18.08 14.94
C GLN A 35 27.70 -17.92 13.42
N LEU A 36 28.32 -16.83 12.95
CA LEU A 36 29.06 -16.72 11.67
C LEU A 36 28.31 -17.06 10.37
N TYR A 37 26.99 -16.89 10.31
CA TYR A 37 26.33 -16.95 9.01
C TYR A 37 26.66 -15.71 8.19
N LYS A 38 27.25 -15.94 7.02
CA LYS A 38 27.54 -14.90 6.05
C LYS A 38 26.29 -14.65 5.22
N TRP A 39 25.97 -13.38 5.04
CA TRP A 39 24.79 -12.93 4.31
C TRP A 39 25.23 -12.14 3.08
N SER A 40 24.51 -12.29 1.98
CA SER A 40 24.61 -11.41 0.82
C SER A 40 23.26 -10.76 0.60
N ILE A 41 23.23 -9.44 0.53
CA ILE A 41 22.03 -8.68 0.17
C ILE A 41 22.28 -7.91 -1.14
N SER A 42 21.33 -7.98 -2.07
CA SER A 42 21.45 -7.38 -3.39
C SER A 42 20.08 -7.03 -3.98
N VAL A 43 20.08 -6.19 -5.02
CA VAL A 43 18.88 -5.95 -5.83
C VAL A 43 18.79 -7.04 -6.90
N ASP A 44 17.68 -7.80 -6.93
CA ASP A 44 17.46 -8.86 -7.94
C ASP A 44 16.57 -8.39 -9.11
N TRP A 45 15.80 -7.32 -8.89
CA TRP A 45 15.00 -6.67 -9.93
C TRP A 45 14.89 -5.17 -9.64
N PHE A 46 15.14 -4.36 -10.66
CA PHE A 46 14.93 -2.91 -10.59
C PHE A 46 14.24 -2.39 -11.84
N GLU A 47 13.10 -1.73 -11.64
CA GLU A 47 12.28 -1.21 -12.73
C GLU A 47 11.61 0.10 -12.34
N VAL A 48 11.76 1.12 -13.17
CA VAL A 48 11.22 2.46 -12.93
C VAL A 48 10.26 2.90 -14.02
N TYR A 49 9.30 3.73 -13.63
CA TYR A 49 8.49 4.53 -14.55
C TYR A 49 9.15 5.91 -14.69
N THR A 50 9.37 6.33 -15.93
CA THR A 50 9.97 7.62 -16.25
C THR A 50 8.99 8.51 -17.03
N LEU A 51 9.24 9.81 -16.99
CA LEU A 51 8.56 10.82 -17.78
C LEU A 51 9.58 11.60 -18.60
N GLY A 52 9.21 11.97 -19.81
CA GLY A 52 10.07 12.68 -20.76
C GLY A 52 10.11 11.92 -22.08
N PHE A 53 10.13 12.65 -23.19
CA PHE A 53 10.21 12.03 -24.50
C PHE A 53 11.64 11.55 -24.76
N LEU A 54 11.80 10.25 -25.00
CA LEU A 54 13.07 9.66 -25.44
C LEU A 54 13.49 10.17 -26.82
N PHE A 55 12.52 10.55 -27.65
CA PHE A 55 12.72 11.01 -29.04
C PHE A 55 11.93 12.29 -29.28
N ALA A 56 12.37 13.11 -30.24
CA ALA A 56 11.94 14.49 -30.42
C ALA A 56 10.42 14.72 -30.61
N SER A 57 9.63 13.69 -30.96
CA SER A 57 8.18 13.79 -31.02
C SER A 57 7.51 12.49 -30.56
N GLY A 58 6.32 12.61 -29.95
CA GLY A 58 5.46 11.45 -29.63
C GLY A 58 4.66 10.91 -30.82
N THR A 59 4.83 11.50 -32.01
CA THR A 59 4.05 11.21 -33.22
C THR A 59 4.83 10.51 -34.31
N ASP A 60 6.14 10.74 -34.39
CA ASP A 60 6.98 10.07 -35.38
C ASP A 60 7.36 8.67 -34.93
N ALA A 61 7.55 7.77 -35.91
CA ALA A 61 8.08 6.45 -35.61
C ALA A 61 9.48 6.62 -35.00
N PRO A 62 9.72 6.15 -33.76
CA PRO A 62 11.02 6.30 -33.13
C PRO A 62 12.07 5.49 -33.91
N PRO A 63 13.34 5.95 -33.92
CA PRO A 63 14.38 5.33 -34.72
C PRO A 63 14.65 3.89 -34.27
N LYS A 64 15.04 3.02 -35.21
CA LYS A 64 15.45 1.64 -34.91
C LYS A 64 16.74 1.58 -34.07
N ARG A 65 17.60 2.58 -34.24
CA ARG A 65 18.83 2.73 -33.47
C ARG A 65 19.06 4.20 -33.14
N ALA A 66 19.46 4.50 -31.91
CA ALA A 66 19.89 5.83 -31.49
C ALA A 66 21.16 5.70 -30.65
N ALA A 67 22.09 6.64 -30.80
CA ALA A 67 23.31 6.71 -30.00
C ALA A 67 23.29 7.99 -29.18
N MET A 68 23.77 7.92 -27.95
CA MET A 68 23.84 9.04 -27.02
C MET A 68 25.13 8.92 -26.20
N THR A 69 25.53 10.01 -25.56
CA THR A 69 26.71 10.04 -24.70
C THR A 69 26.30 10.45 -23.29
N THR A 70 26.74 9.69 -22.29
CA THR A 70 26.52 10.04 -20.88
C THR A 70 27.39 11.23 -20.48
N ARG A 71 27.12 11.83 -19.31
CA ARG A 71 27.96 12.92 -18.78
C ARG A 71 29.42 12.52 -18.58
N SER A 72 29.69 11.25 -18.30
CA SER A 72 31.04 10.70 -18.13
C SER A 72 31.74 10.37 -19.45
N GLY A 73 31.09 10.65 -20.60
CA GLY A 73 31.63 10.37 -21.93
C GLY A 73 31.37 8.96 -22.45
N LYS A 74 30.66 8.11 -21.69
CA LYS A 74 30.33 6.75 -22.14
C LYS A 74 29.31 6.79 -23.27
N GLN A 75 29.57 6.01 -24.31
CA GLN A 75 28.66 5.87 -25.43
C GLN A 75 27.61 4.83 -25.10
N ILE A 76 26.33 5.20 -25.20
CA ILE A 76 25.19 4.29 -25.09
C ILE A 76 24.45 4.22 -26.42
N GLU A 77 23.93 3.04 -26.72
CA GLU A 77 23.10 2.79 -27.89
C GLU A 77 21.75 2.21 -27.47
N LEU A 78 20.68 2.76 -28.05
CA LEU A 78 19.34 2.19 -28.01
C LEU A 78 19.13 1.38 -29.28
N ILE A 79 18.83 0.09 -29.14
CA ILE A 79 18.59 -0.83 -30.25
C ILE A 79 17.17 -1.37 -30.13
N GLN A 80 16.32 -1.09 -31.13
CA GLN A 80 14.95 -1.57 -31.15
C GLN A 80 14.95 -3.08 -31.45
N ILE A 81 14.43 -3.89 -30.53
CA ILE A 81 14.46 -5.36 -30.64
C ILE A 81 13.19 -5.89 -31.30
N GLN A 82 12.03 -5.32 -30.94
CA GLN A 82 10.72 -5.83 -31.37
C GLN A 82 9.60 -4.80 -31.22
N LYS A 83 8.39 -5.19 -31.61
CA LYS A 83 7.16 -4.48 -31.22
C LYS A 83 7.00 -4.57 -29.69
N GLY A 84 6.60 -3.46 -29.06
CA GLY A 84 6.52 -3.32 -27.61
C GLY A 84 5.55 -4.30 -26.93
N ALA A 85 5.73 -4.47 -25.62
CA ALA A 85 4.95 -5.40 -24.80
C ALA A 85 3.74 -4.71 -24.14
N GLY A 86 2.60 -5.42 -24.08
CA GLY A 86 1.41 -4.98 -23.35
C GLY A 86 0.91 -3.59 -23.78
N HIS A 87 1.01 -2.62 -22.86
CA HIS A 87 0.57 -1.24 -23.05
C HIS A 87 1.53 -0.39 -23.89
N TRP A 88 2.69 -0.91 -24.29
CA TRP A 88 3.74 -0.15 -24.96
C TRP A 88 3.85 -0.50 -26.46
N GLN A 89 4.25 0.48 -27.27
CA GLN A 89 4.40 0.31 -28.72
C GLN A 89 5.79 -0.18 -29.11
N TYR A 90 6.84 0.20 -28.36
CA TYR A 90 8.23 -0.11 -28.71
C TYR A 90 9.00 -0.69 -27.53
N LEU A 91 9.96 -1.57 -27.84
CA LEU A 91 10.93 -2.14 -26.89
C LEU A 91 12.35 -1.95 -27.43
N TYR A 92 13.20 -1.34 -26.61
CA TYR A 92 14.61 -1.12 -26.87
C TYR A 92 15.47 -1.90 -25.86
N HIS A 93 16.63 -2.35 -26.32
CA HIS A 93 17.77 -2.61 -25.45
C HIS A 93 18.65 -1.37 -25.40
N LEU A 94 19.06 -0.98 -24.20
CA LEU A 94 20.10 0.01 -23.98
C LEU A 94 21.41 -0.73 -23.71
N GLN A 95 22.45 -0.44 -24.49
CA GLN A 95 23.75 -1.10 -24.41
C GLN A 95 24.86 -0.05 -24.37
N PHE A 96 25.89 -0.28 -23.53
CA PHE A 96 27.11 0.53 -23.58
C PHE A 96 28.00 0.04 -24.73
N LYS A 97 28.63 0.96 -25.45
CA LYS A 97 29.52 0.60 -26.57
C LYS A 97 30.69 -0.26 -26.07
N GLY A 98 30.83 -1.46 -26.63
CA GLY A 98 31.89 -2.41 -26.28
C GLY A 98 31.48 -3.45 -25.24
N GLU A 99 30.35 -3.27 -24.55
CA GLU A 99 29.80 -4.30 -23.67
C GLU A 99 29.02 -5.33 -24.50
N PRO A 100 29.16 -6.64 -24.23
CA PRO A 100 28.47 -7.68 -24.99
C PRO A 100 26.98 -7.78 -24.65
N GLU A 101 26.60 -7.42 -23.42
CA GLU A 101 25.25 -7.57 -22.89
C GLU A 101 24.56 -6.20 -22.69
N PRO A 102 23.24 -6.12 -22.90
CA PRO A 102 22.51 -4.88 -22.69
C PRO A 102 22.45 -4.51 -21.20
N PHE A 103 22.54 -3.22 -20.90
CA PHE A 103 22.37 -2.67 -19.57
C PHE A 103 20.92 -2.68 -19.10
N ALA A 104 20.00 -2.29 -19.98
CA ALA A 104 18.59 -2.14 -19.63
C ALA A 104 17.65 -2.43 -20.80
N GLN A 105 16.41 -2.74 -20.47
CA GLN A 105 15.28 -2.76 -21.38
C GLN A 105 14.46 -1.51 -21.18
N ILE A 106 14.04 -0.89 -22.28
CA ILE A 106 13.20 0.31 -22.27
C ILE A 106 11.97 0.04 -23.10
N VAL A 107 10.80 0.11 -22.47
CA VAL A 107 9.52 0.16 -23.18
C VAL A 107 9.01 1.58 -23.20
N THR A 108 8.54 2.03 -24.36
CA THR A 108 8.17 3.43 -24.57
C THR A 108 6.97 3.58 -25.51
N LEU A 109 6.42 4.80 -25.52
CA LEU A 109 5.21 5.23 -26.22
C LEU A 109 4.02 4.32 -25.92
N PRO A 110 3.16 4.70 -24.96
CA PRO A 110 1.94 3.95 -24.69
C PRO A 110 1.08 3.80 -25.95
N ARG A 111 0.41 2.66 -26.10
CA ARG A 111 -0.58 2.44 -27.17
C ARG A 111 -1.77 3.39 -26.96
N LYS A 112 -2.39 3.85 -28.05
CA LYS A 112 -3.58 4.71 -28.02
C LYS A 112 -4.67 4.09 -27.13
N GLY A 113 -5.33 4.92 -26.32
CA GLY A 113 -6.40 4.51 -25.41
C GLY A 113 -5.94 4.05 -24.02
N ASN A 114 -4.63 3.97 -23.76
CA ASN A 114 -4.14 3.77 -22.39
C ASN A 114 -4.22 5.06 -21.57
N VAL A 115 -4.42 4.90 -20.25
CA VAL A 115 -4.41 6.00 -19.26
C VAL A 115 -2.99 6.49 -18.93
N LEU A 116 -1.98 5.97 -19.64
CA LEU A 116 -0.58 6.32 -19.41
C LEU A 116 -0.23 7.63 -20.14
N ASP A 117 0.70 8.38 -19.54
CA ASP A 117 1.22 9.61 -20.11
C ASP A 117 1.91 9.34 -21.46
N PRO A 118 1.64 10.08 -22.55
CA PRO A 118 2.30 9.88 -23.84
C PRO A 118 3.83 9.99 -23.80
N ALA A 119 4.37 10.75 -22.85
CA ALA A 119 5.80 10.88 -22.59
C ALA A 119 6.32 9.86 -21.57
N ALA A 120 5.55 8.81 -21.26
CA ALA A 120 5.97 7.78 -20.33
C ALA A 120 6.93 6.79 -20.99
N SER A 121 7.83 6.26 -20.18
CA SER A 121 8.57 5.04 -20.49
C SER A 121 8.75 4.22 -19.21
N GLN A 122 9.13 2.96 -19.37
CA GLN A 122 9.55 2.11 -18.27
C GLN A 122 10.92 1.53 -18.59
N ILE A 123 11.83 1.65 -17.62
CA ILE A 123 13.22 1.20 -17.73
C ILE A 123 13.43 0.08 -16.73
N LYS A 124 13.87 -1.08 -17.20
CA LYS A 124 14.25 -2.24 -16.39
C LYS A 124 15.74 -2.52 -16.57
N VAL A 125 16.51 -2.48 -15.48
CA VAL A 125 17.93 -2.84 -15.51
C VAL A 125 18.09 -4.35 -15.60
N MET A 126 19.08 -4.83 -16.36
CA MET A 126 19.37 -6.25 -16.48
C MET A 126 19.99 -6.79 -15.19
N ASN A 127 19.57 -7.99 -14.80
CA ASN A 127 19.98 -8.60 -13.54
C ASN A 127 21.50 -8.67 -13.39
N HIS A 128 22.27 -9.05 -14.42
CA HIS A 128 23.72 -9.14 -14.31
C HIS A 128 24.41 -7.81 -13.98
N TYR A 129 23.80 -6.65 -14.30
CA TYR A 129 24.31 -5.34 -13.85
C TYR A 129 23.95 -5.05 -12.39
N LEU A 130 22.81 -5.52 -11.88
CA LEU A 130 22.39 -5.27 -10.49
C LEU A 130 23.31 -5.93 -9.45
N TYR A 131 24.11 -6.92 -9.87
CA TYR A 131 25.12 -7.56 -9.03
C TYR A 131 26.52 -6.92 -9.18
N ARG A 132 26.69 -5.92 -10.05
CA ARG A 132 27.96 -5.17 -10.21
C ARG A 132 27.95 -3.94 -9.31
N ASP A 133 29.10 -3.59 -8.77
CA ASP A 133 29.26 -2.37 -7.98
C ASP A 133 29.02 -1.11 -8.83
N GLY A 134 28.32 -0.13 -8.24
CA GLY A 134 28.10 1.17 -8.87
C GLY A 134 27.06 1.19 -10.01
N TRP A 135 26.24 0.15 -10.14
CA TRP A 135 25.19 0.09 -11.17
C TRP A 135 24.19 1.24 -11.04
N GLU A 136 23.93 1.72 -9.82
CA GLU A 136 23.04 2.83 -9.51
C GLU A 136 23.56 4.16 -10.04
N LYS A 137 24.90 4.36 -9.99
CA LYS A 137 25.57 5.52 -10.60
C LYS A 137 25.45 5.46 -12.13
N LEU A 138 25.68 4.29 -12.72
CA LEU A 138 25.49 4.07 -14.17
C LEU A 138 24.04 4.33 -14.58
N PHE A 139 23.08 3.87 -13.78
CA PHE A 139 21.66 4.10 -14.03
C PHE A 139 21.33 5.61 -14.02
N ASN A 140 21.85 6.36 -13.05
CA ASN A 140 21.66 7.82 -12.99
C ASN A 140 22.27 8.53 -14.20
N GLU A 141 23.46 8.11 -14.66
CA GLU A 141 24.04 8.62 -15.90
C GLU A 141 23.16 8.36 -17.13
N VAL A 142 22.57 7.16 -17.20
CA VAL A 142 21.66 6.76 -18.27
C VAL A 142 20.39 7.60 -18.27
N VAL A 143 19.75 7.79 -17.11
CA VAL A 143 18.53 8.63 -16.98
C VAL A 143 18.78 10.04 -17.50
N VAL A 144 19.92 10.62 -17.13
CA VAL A 144 20.34 11.94 -17.61
C VAL A 144 20.60 11.96 -19.11
N ALA A 145 21.33 10.97 -19.63
CA ALA A 145 21.62 10.87 -21.07
C ALA A 145 20.33 10.79 -21.89
N LEU A 146 19.35 10.01 -21.43
CA LEU A 146 18.05 9.85 -22.06
C LEU A 146 17.15 11.09 -21.93
N SER A 147 17.55 12.12 -21.17
CA SER A 147 16.74 13.32 -20.89
C SER A 147 15.35 12.99 -20.32
N VAL A 148 15.26 11.96 -19.49
CA VAL A 148 14.03 11.57 -18.78
C VAL A 148 14.17 11.81 -17.29
N ARG A 149 13.06 11.91 -16.57
CA ARG A 149 13.02 11.94 -15.11
C ARG A 149 12.35 10.69 -14.56
N VAL A 150 12.89 10.15 -13.48
CA VAL A 150 12.24 9.04 -12.76
C VAL A 150 11.01 9.60 -12.03
N LYS A 151 9.84 9.05 -12.32
CA LYS A 151 8.59 9.40 -11.62
C LYS A 151 8.40 8.52 -10.39
N SER A 152 8.67 7.23 -10.52
CA SER A 152 8.54 6.26 -9.44
C SER A 152 9.24 4.95 -9.77
N ILE A 153 9.78 4.28 -8.76
CA ILE A 153 10.13 2.86 -8.85
C ILE A 153 8.83 2.05 -8.98
N THR A 154 8.71 1.26 -10.03
CA THR A 154 7.53 0.39 -10.28
C THR A 154 7.66 -0.95 -9.60
N ARG A 155 8.88 -1.49 -9.55
CA ARG A 155 9.23 -2.73 -8.86
C ARG A 155 10.69 -2.70 -8.42
N LEU A 156 10.90 -3.09 -7.17
CA LEU A 156 12.20 -3.37 -6.58
C LEU A 156 12.11 -4.74 -5.89
N ASP A 157 12.96 -5.69 -6.28
CA ASP A 157 13.10 -6.95 -5.56
C ASP A 157 14.44 -6.94 -4.82
N ILE A 158 14.39 -7.02 -3.49
CA ILE A 158 15.56 -7.13 -2.61
C ILE A 158 15.75 -8.60 -2.27
N ALA A 159 16.91 -9.16 -2.58
CA ALA A 159 17.25 -10.55 -2.30
C ALA A 159 18.28 -10.62 -1.16
N VAL A 160 18.04 -11.54 -0.24
CA VAL A 160 18.99 -11.95 0.81
C VAL A 160 19.31 -13.42 0.61
N ASP A 161 20.58 -13.71 0.37
CA ASP A 161 21.13 -15.04 0.20
C ASP A 161 21.94 -15.43 1.44
N SER A 162 21.80 -16.68 1.86
CA SER A 162 22.60 -17.24 2.94
C SER A 162 22.70 -18.76 2.81
N THR A 163 23.75 -19.34 3.39
CA THR A 163 23.85 -20.78 3.62
C THR A 163 22.97 -21.27 4.78
N ASN A 164 22.39 -20.33 5.54
CA ASN A 164 21.26 -20.63 6.41
C ASN A 164 20.10 -21.22 5.64
N ASP A 165 19.45 -22.25 6.19
CA ASP A 165 18.24 -22.79 5.59
C ASP A 165 17.03 -21.91 6.00
N LEU A 166 16.82 -20.81 5.26
CA LEU A 166 15.66 -19.93 5.47
C LEU A 166 14.32 -20.66 5.28
N LEU A 167 14.32 -21.81 4.58
CA LEU A 167 13.14 -22.67 4.42
C LEU A 167 12.86 -23.49 5.67
N GLU A 168 13.84 -23.71 6.55
CA GLU A 168 13.65 -24.41 7.82
C GLU A 168 12.66 -23.65 8.71
N ILE A 169 12.81 -22.32 8.83
CA ILE A 169 11.90 -21.48 9.61
C ILE A 169 10.46 -21.65 9.10
N TYR A 170 10.27 -21.63 7.78
CA TYR A 170 8.95 -21.83 7.20
C TYR A 170 8.43 -23.26 7.38
N SER A 171 9.32 -24.26 7.35
CA SER A 171 8.96 -25.66 7.62
C SER A 171 8.46 -25.83 9.06
N ARG A 172 9.14 -25.20 10.03
CA ARG A 172 8.71 -25.17 11.44
C ARG A 172 7.33 -24.51 11.59
N PHE A 173 7.08 -23.44 10.83
CA PHE A 173 5.76 -22.79 10.77
C PHE A 173 4.67 -23.73 10.22
N LEU A 174 4.94 -24.46 9.14
CA LEU A 174 4.00 -25.43 8.57
C LEU A 174 3.70 -26.58 9.53
N THR A 175 4.66 -26.99 10.35
CA THR A 175 4.46 -28.04 11.38
C THR A 175 3.78 -27.55 12.65
N GLY A 176 3.53 -26.23 12.79
CA GLY A 176 2.93 -25.62 13.97
C GLY A 176 3.88 -25.45 15.16
N GLU A 177 5.18 -25.65 14.95
CA GLU A 177 6.20 -25.45 15.98
C GLU A 177 6.41 -23.96 16.27
N ILE A 178 6.26 -23.12 15.25
CA ILE A 178 6.23 -21.67 15.37
C ILE A 178 4.95 -21.12 14.73
N GLU A 179 4.51 -19.96 15.18
CA GLU A 179 3.38 -19.25 14.62
C GLU A 179 3.81 -17.98 13.88
N ALA A 180 2.98 -17.51 12.96
CA ALA A 180 3.17 -16.21 12.32
C ALA A 180 2.17 -15.18 12.84
N LYS A 181 2.66 -14.00 13.22
CA LYS A 181 1.86 -12.81 13.54
C LYS A 181 2.00 -11.81 12.41
N GLY A 182 0.89 -11.30 11.88
CA GLY A 182 0.94 -10.41 10.72
C GLY A 182 -0.42 -10.17 10.09
N ARG A 183 -0.45 -9.40 9.00
CA ARG A 183 -1.68 -9.09 8.26
C ARG A 183 -1.95 -10.06 7.11
N ASP A 184 -0.94 -10.78 6.67
CA ASP A 184 -0.99 -11.59 5.47
C ASP A 184 -0.81 -13.05 5.81
N VAL A 185 -1.23 -13.91 4.89
CA VAL A 185 -1.16 -15.37 5.06
C VAL A 185 -0.15 -15.93 4.08
N ALA A 186 0.59 -16.93 4.56
CA ALA A 186 1.44 -17.79 3.76
C ALA A 186 0.60 -18.50 2.68
N ASN A 187 0.97 -18.32 1.40
CA ASN A 187 0.32 -19.00 0.29
C ASN A 187 1.27 -20.02 -0.31
N ASP A 188 0.73 -21.16 -0.77
CA ASP A 188 1.38 -22.18 -1.59
C ASP A 188 2.81 -22.58 -1.16
N SER A 189 2.91 -23.71 -0.45
CA SER A 189 4.14 -24.50 -0.41
C SER A 189 4.12 -25.53 -1.54
N ARG A 190 5.07 -25.45 -2.48
CA ARG A 190 5.32 -26.60 -3.36
C ARG A 190 6.15 -27.61 -2.60
N ASN A 191 5.55 -28.78 -2.34
CA ASN A 191 6.23 -29.91 -1.74
C ASN A 191 6.52 -30.93 -2.84
N ILE A 192 7.75 -30.96 -3.36
CA ILE A 192 8.21 -32.08 -4.19
C ILE A 192 8.80 -33.11 -3.23
N GLY A 193 8.20 -34.30 -3.15
CA GLY A 193 8.72 -35.37 -2.31
C GLY A 193 8.73 -35.08 -0.80
N ARG A 194 7.79 -34.26 -0.29
CA ARG A 194 7.70 -33.80 1.12
C ARG A 194 8.78 -32.81 1.58
N LYS A 195 9.68 -32.37 0.68
CA LYS A 195 10.62 -31.28 0.97
C LYS A 195 9.99 -29.96 0.54
N LEU A 196 10.10 -28.94 1.40
CA LEU A 196 9.70 -27.58 1.07
C LEU A 196 10.77 -26.96 0.17
N ASP A 197 10.40 -26.60 -1.06
CA ASP A 197 11.34 -26.00 -2.02
C ASP A 197 11.13 -24.50 -2.21
N LEU A 198 9.88 -24.05 -2.03
CA LEU A 198 9.46 -22.67 -2.26
C LEU A 198 8.26 -22.35 -1.38
N TYR A 199 8.28 -21.16 -0.78
CA TYR A 199 7.10 -20.55 -0.17
C TYR A 199 6.87 -19.14 -0.68
N HIS A 200 5.60 -18.71 -0.63
CA HIS A 200 5.19 -17.34 -0.91
C HIS A 200 4.54 -16.71 0.33
N TRP A 201 4.83 -15.43 0.56
CA TRP A 201 4.15 -14.62 1.55
C TRP A 201 3.41 -13.47 0.88
N GLY A 202 2.10 -13.43 1.09
CA GLY A 202 1.20 -12.49 0.42
C GLY A 202 0.97 -12.80 -1.06
N SER A 203 0.32 -11.86 -1.75
CA SER A 203 -0.04 -12.00 -3.17
C SER A 203 0.95 -11.27 -4.08
N SER A 204 1.36 -11.91 -5.18
CA SER A 204 2.18 -11.28 -6.24
C SER A 204 1.51 -10.06 -6.89
N LYS A 205 0.19 -9.91 -6.77
CA LYS A 205 -0.56 -8.72 -7.23
C LYS A 205 -0.50 -7.56 -6.24
N SER A 206 -0.20 -7.81 -4.97
CA SER A 206 -0.14 -6.79 -3.94
C SER A 206 1.05 -5.83 -4.13
N ASN A 207 1.08 -4.73 -3.37
CA ASN A 207 2.20 -3.77 -3.37
C ASN A 207 3.47 -4.34 -2.74
N LYS A 208 3.35 -5.48 -2.06
CA LYS A 208 4.40 -6.18 -1.35
C LYS A 208 4.21 -7.69 -1.51
N HIS A 209 5.27 -8.43 -1.80
CA HIS A 209 5.23 -9.89 -1.90
C HIS A 209 6.60 -10.44 -1.56
N ALA A 210 6.67 -11.59 -0.90
CA ALA A 210 7.94 -12.22 -0.59
C ALA A 210 7.92 -13.70 -0.95
N LYS A 211 9.10 -14.26 -1.18
CA LYS A 211 9.28 -15.68 -1.44
C LYS A 211 10.59 -16.17 -0.84
N GLY A 212 10.62 -17.41 -0.38
CA GLY A 212 11.84 -18.09 0.03
C GLY A 212 12.03 -19.37 -0.76
N TYR A 213 13.23 -19.66 -1.24
CA TYR A 213 13.52 -20.83 -2.08
C TYR A 213 15.01 -21.22 -2.09
N ARG A 214 15.31 -22.44 -2.56
CA ARG A 214 16.70 -22.92 -2.75
C ARG A 214 17.31 -22.33 -4.01
N LYS A 215 17.92 -21.15 -3.88
CA LYS A 215 18.50 -20.43 -5.02
C LYS A 215 19.67 -21.17 -5.65
N GLY A 216 20.48 -21.83 -4.83
CA GLY A 216 21.61 -22.65 -5.30
C GLY A 216 21.24 -23.68 -6.36
N GLU A 217 20.17 -24.43 -6.12
CA GLU A 217 19.66 -25.46 -7.05
C GLU A 217 19.14 -24.84 -8.37
N ILE A 218 18.61 -23.62 -8.34
CA ILE A 218 18.13 -22.92 -9.54
C ILE A 218 19.28 -22.37 -10.37
N VAL A 219 20.29 -21.75 -9.73
CA VAL A 219 21.43 -21.14 -10.43
C VAL A 219 22.30 -22.19 -11.12
N GLU A 220 22.26 -23.45 -10.70
CA GLU A 220 22.93 -24.53 -11.42
C GLU A 220 22.34 -24.78 -12.82
N GLY A 221 21.01 -24.68 -12.94
CA GLY A 221 20.32 -24.87 -14.22
C GLY A 221 20.30 -23.62 -15.10
N GLU A 222 20.60 -22.45 -14.53
CA GLU A 222 20.60 -21.15 -15.22
C GLU A 222 22.04 -20.69 -15.44
N SER A 223 22.42 -20.25 -16.64
CA SER A 223 23.78 -19.71 -16.90
C SER A 223 24.01 -18.32 -16.25
N LYS A 224 23.87 -18.22 -14.92
CA LYS A 224 23.94 -16.98 -14.12
C LYS A 224 25.13 -16.97 -13.16
N ASN A 225 26.32 -17.23 -13.69
CA ASN A 225 27.57 -17.31 -12.92
C ASN A 225 27.85 -16.04 -12.10
N TYR A 226 27.40 -14.87 -12.58
CA TYR A 226 27.54 -13.59 -11.86
C TYR A 226 26.91 -13.59 -10.46
N ILE A 227 25.88 -14.42 -10.21
CA ILE A 227 25.29 -14.55 -8.86
C ILE A 227 26.24 -15.34 -7.95
N ILE A 228 26.83 -16.41 -8.48
CA ILE A 228 27.79 -17.26 -7.75
C ILE A 228 29.04 -16.46 -7.43
N GLU A 229 29.57 -15.70 -8.39
CA GLU A 229 30.70 -14.78 -8.19
C GLU A 229 30.42 -13.81 -7.06
N SER A 230 29.25 -13.16 -7.09
CA SER A 230 28.79 -12.30 -6.00
C SER A 230 28.73 -12.98 -4.62
N TRP A 231 28.33 -14.26 -4.55
CA TRP A 231 28.33 -15.01 -3.30
C TRP A 231 29.73 -15.30 -2.78
N VAL A 232 30.67 -15.60 -3.68
CA VAL A 232 32.09 -15.79 -3.33
C VAL A 232 32.69 -14.47 -2.83
N ASP A 233 32.44 -13.37 -3.56
CA ASP A 233 32.98 -12.04 -3.22
C ASP A 233 32.49 -11.55 -1.85
N ARG A 234 31.24 -11.87 -1.50
CA ARG A 234 30.63 -11.55 -0.20
C ARG A 234 30.89 -12.64 0.86
N GLY A 235 31.67 -13.67 0.51
CA GLY A 235 32.06 -14.76 1.38
C GLY A 235 30.96 -15.75 1.73
N VAL A 236 29.73 -15.61 1.23
CA VAL A 236 28.59 -16.53 1.51
C VAL A 236 28.98 -17.99 1.24
N ILE A 237 29.78 -18.20 0.20
CA ILE A 237 30.42 -19.48 -0.09
C ILE A 237 31.92 -19.30 -0.21
N GLU A 238 32.68 -20.31 0.19
CA GLU A 238 34.13 -20.30 0.06
C GLU A 238 34.57 -20.47 -1.41
N PRO A 239 35.67 -19.79 -1.84
CA PRO A 239 36.16 -19.86 -3.21
C PRO A 239 36.79 -21.21 -3.59
N ASP A 240 37.19 -22.03 -2.61
CA ASP A 240 38.19 -23.08 -2.81
C ASP A 240 37.62 -24.51 -2.84
N ASP A 241 38.09 -25.27 -3.82
CA ASP A 241 37.64 -26.58 -4.34
C ASP A 241 36.40 -26.52 -5.26
N PRO A 242 36.56 -26.72 -6.59
CA PRO A 242 35.44 -26.81 -7.54
C PRO A 242 34.35 -27.81 -7.14
N GLN A 243 34.70 -28.93 -6.48
CA GLN A 243 33.70 -29.88 -5.98
C GLN A 243 33.05 -29.40 -4.68
N ALA A 244 33.78 -28.72 -3.79
CA ALA A 244 33.20 -28.06 -2.63
C ALA A 244 32.30 -26.89 -3.04
N LYS A 245 32.66 -26.14 -4.08
CA LYS A 245 31.88 -25.05 -4.68
C LYS A 245 30.53 -25.56 -5.14
N GLU A 246 30.49 -26.67 -5.89
CA GLU A 246 29.24 -27.33 -6.30
C GLU A 246 28.36 -27.77 -5.13
N ARG A 247 28.98 -28.34 -4.09
CA ARG A 247 28.26 -28.78 -2.87
C ARG A 247 27.80 -27.61 -1.99
N ASN A 248 28.52 -26.49 -1.99
CA ASN A 248 28.29 -25.36 -1.10
C ASN A 248 27.23 -24.41 -1.66
N TYR A 249 27.28 -24.07 -2.95
CA TYR A 249 26.29 -23.13 -3.50
C TYR A 249 24.88 -23.73 -3.51
N ARG A 250 24.72 -25.06 -3.67
CA ARG A 250 23.39 -25.73 -3.60
C ARG A 250 22.68 -25.54 -2.26
N LYS A 251 23.43 -25.26 -1.19
CA LYS A 251 22.87 -24.97 0.15
C LYS A 251 22.34 -23.55 0.28
N VAL A 252 22.70 -22.65 -0.65
CA VAL A 252 22.29 -21.25 -0.58
C VAL A 252 20.78 -21.16 -0.78
N THR A 253 20.09 -20.69 0.26
CA THR A 253 18.70 -20.29 0.19
C THR A 253 18.60 -18.78 0.01
N ARG A 254 17.51 -18.35 -0.64
CA ARG A 254 17.21 -16.96 -0.87
C ARG A 254 15.87 -16.61 -0.25
N PHE A 255 15.83 -15.49 0.46
CA PHE A 255 14.62 -14.74 0.72
C PHE A 255 14.58 -13.52 -0.21
N GLU A 256 13.47 -13.31 -0.90
CA GLU A 256 13.28 -12.16 -1.78
C GLU A 256 12.04 -11.39 -1.37
N LEU A 257 12.17 -10.08 -1.19
CA LEU A 257 11.08 -9.14 -0.96
C LEU A 257 10.88 -8.23 -2.19
N THR A 258 9.74 -8.38 -2.83
CA THR A 258 9.24 -7.45 -3.86
C THR A 258 8.49 -6.28 -3.22
N LEU A 259 8.92 -5.07 -3.55
CA LEU A 259 8.27 -3.79 -3.26
C LEU A 259 7.81 -3.15 -4.57
N LYS A 260 6.52 -2.80 -4.67
CA LYS A 260 5.99 -2.02 -5.79
C LYS A 260 5.85 -0.55 -5.44
N SER A 261 5.51 0.28 -6.43
CA SER A 261 5.44 1.74 -6.32
C SER A 261 4.82 2.29 -5.04
N GLU A 262 3.66 1.81 -4.63
CA GLU A 262 3.00 2.32 -3.41
C GLU A 262 3.72 1.91 -2.12
N ALA A 263 4.44 0.78 -2.09
CA ALA A 263 5.26 0.42 -0.95
C ALA A 263 6.55 1.25 -0.91
N CYS A 264 7.20 1.47 -2.06
CA CYS A 264 8.40 2.28 -2.17
C CYS A 264 8.18 3.74 -1.71
N LYS A 265 7.03 4.34 -2.01
CA LYS A 265 6.69 5.72 -1.62
C LYS A 265 6.47 5.92 -0.12
N LEU A 266 6.32 4.85 0.65
CA LEU A 266 6.01 4.90 2.08
C LEU A 266 7.25 4.66 2.95
N MET A 267 8.42 4.47 2.36
CA MET A 267 9.67 4.34 3.12
C MET A 267 10.16 5.73 3.48
N LEU A 268 10.43 5.95 4.76
CA LEU A 268 11.04 7.15 5.30
C LEU A 268 12.42 6.76 5.83
N ASP A 269 13.45 7.37 5.28
CA ASP A 269 14.79 7.29 5.83
C ASP A 269 14.88 8.22 7.04
N GLU A 270 15.12 7.67 8.24
CA GLU A 270 15.08 8.46 9.49
C GLU A 270 16.29 9.38 9.66
N GLU A 271 17.42 9.05 9.03
CA GLU A 271 18.64 9.85 9.08
C GLU A 271 18.52 11.12 8.25
N THR A 272 17.97 10.99 7.04
CA THR A 272 17.85 12.09 6.07
C THR A 272 16.50 12.81 6.16
N GLY A 273 15.47 12.15 6.70
CA GLY A 273 14.09 12.63 6.69
C GLY A 273 13.42 12.56 5.31
N GLU A 274 14.06 11.92 4.32
CA GLU A 274 13.53 11.84 2.95
C GLU A 274 12.48 10.73 2.81
N LEU A 275 11.36 11.09 2.17
CA LEU A 275 10.28 10.15 1.86
C LEU A 275 10.45 9.57 0.46
N GLY A 276 10.44 8.23 0.38
CA GLY A 276 10.65 7.47 -0.85
C GLY A 276 11.92 6.65 -0.78
N LEU A 277 12.39 6.16 -1.93
CA LEU A 277 13.66 5.46 -2.03
C LEU A 277 14.67 6.32 -2.75
N ASP A 278 15.83 6.53 -2.12
CA ASP A 278 17.01 7.03 -2.81
C ASP A 278 17.62 5.92 -3.70
N ILE A 279 17.55 6.12 -5.02
CA ILE A 279 18.13 5.19 -6.00
C ILE A 279 19.65 5.13 -5.87
N SER A 280 20.30 6.24 -5.51
CA SER A 280 21.77 6.32 -5.43
C SER A 280 22.35 5.48 -4.29
N ARG A 281 21.51 5.04 -3.36
CA ARG A 281 21.86 4.15 -2.25
C ARG A 281 21.44 2.70 -2.46
N LEU A 282 20.84 2.34 -3.59
CA LEU A 282 20.44 0.94 -3.85
C LEU A 282 21.62 -0.02 -4.08
N GLY A 283 22.86 0.49 -4.16
CA GLY A 283 24.09 -0.30 -4.11
C GLY A 283 24.64 -0.52 -2.68
N ASP A 284 24.08 0.15 -1.67
CA ASP A 284 24.51 0.08 -0.27
C ASP A 284 23.78 -1.08 0.47
N PRO A 285 24.50 -2.12 0.92
CA PRO A 285 23.92 -3.26 1.64
C PRO A 285 23.12 -2.86 2.89
N SER A 286 23.62 -1.91 3.67
CA SER A 286 23.00 -1.44 4.92
C SER A 286 21.67 -0.75 4.64
N TYR A 287 21.61 0.05 3.59
CA TYR A 287 20.38 0.69 3.12
C TYR A 287 19.36 -0.34 2.63
N LEU A 288 19.79 -1.32 1.81
CA LEU A 288 18.90 -2.41 1.37
C LEU A 288 18.35 -3.23 2.55
N ALA A 289 19.17 -3.48 3.56
CA ALA A 289 18.76 -4.21 4.76
C ALA A 289 17.74 -3.40 5.58
N GLY A 290 17.93 -2.08 5.68
CA GLY A 290 16.94 -1.15 6.24
C GLY A 290 15.61 -1.21 5.49
N LEU A 291 15.64 -1.17 4.15
CA LEU A 291 14.44 -1.25 3.31
C LEU A 291 13.71 -2.59 3.47
N LEU A 292 14.47 -3.68 3.55
CA LEU A 292 13.94 -5.01 3.78
C LEU A 292 13.26 -5.09 5.14
N ARG A 293 13.92 -4.62 6.21
CA ARG A 293 13.38 -4.57 7.58
C ARG A 293 12.11 -3.74 7.66
N ALA A 294 12.14 -2.49 7.17
CA ALA A 294 10.98 -1.59 7.11
C ALA A 294 9.83 -2.19 6.29
N GLY A 295 10.21 -2.89 5.21
CA GLY A 295 9.30 -3.69 4.42
C GLY A 295 8.56 -4.68 5.29
N LEU A 296 9.29 -5.59 5.96
CA LEU A 296 8.80 -6.69 6.80
C LEU A 296 8.05 -6.25 8.06
N ASP A 297 8.37 -5.08 8.61
CA ASP A 297 7.76 -4.59 9.85
C ASP A 297 6.22 -4.59 9.81
N GLY A 298 5.63 -5.18 10.85
CA GLY A 298 4.19 -5.39 10.99
C GLY A 298 3.51 -6.23 9.90
N TRP A 299 4.25 -6.79 8.93
CA TRP A 299 3.70 -7.63 7.87
C TRP A 299 3.68 -9.10 8.25
N PHE A 300 4.82 -9.62 8.69
CA PHE A 300 4.90 -10.89 9.41
C PHE A 300 6.10 -10.92 10.36
N THR A 301 5.90 -11.61 11.48
CA THR A 301 6.92 -11.97 12.46
C THR A 301 6.65 -13.41 12.88
N PHE A 302 7.68 -14.24 12.94
CA PHE A 302 7.58 -15.58 13.48
C PHE A 302 7.71 -15.55 15.00
N LEU A 303 6.87 -16.31 15.70
CA LEU A 303 6.78 -16.35 17.15
C LEU A 303 6.85 -17.80 17.63
N ILE A 304 7.49 -18.01 18.77
CA ILE A 304 7.46 -19.30 19.47
C ILE A 304 6.25 -19.31 20.40
N PRO A 305 5.28 -20.24 20.24
CA PRO A 305 4.13 -20.36 21.12
C PRO A 305 4.55 -20.50 22.59
N SER A 306 3.93 -19.70 23.46
CA SER A 306 4.11 -19.85 24.91
C SER A 306 3.05 -20.79 25.46
N GLU A 307 3.46 -21.79 26.24
CA GLU A 307 2.53 -22.67 26.96
C GLU A 307 1.74 -21.92 28.04
N THR A 308 2.34 -20.88 28.63
CA THR A 308 1.79 -20.15 29.78
C THR A 308 1.05 -18.87 29.39
N ASP A 309 1.49 -18.16 28.33
CA ASP A 309 0.90 -16.87 27.95
C ASP A 309 0.00 -17.02 26.72
N LYS A 310 -1.27 -16.65 26.85
CA LYS A 310 -2.23 -16.63 25.72
C LYS A 310 -2.08 -15.40 24.83
N ASN A 311 -1.40 -14.36 25.29
CA ASN A 311 -1.19 -13.14 24.54
C ASN A 311 0.04 -13.27 23.62
N ARG A 312 -0.23 -13.49 22.33
CA ARG A 312 0.77 -13.60 21.26
C ARG A 312 1.75 -12.42 21.18
N SER A 313 1.40 -11.25 21.70
CA SER A 313 2.30 -10.09 21.71
C SER A 313 3.49 -10.23 22.66
N ARG A 314 3.43 -11.19 23.59
CA ARG A 314 4.47 -11.45 24.60
C ARG A 314 5.30 -12.69 24.29
N TRP A 315 4.98 -13.38 23.20
CA TRP A 315 5.72 -14.55 22.75
C TRP A 315 7.08 -14.13 22.20
N ALA A 316 8.06 -15.04 22.31
CA ALA A 316 9.40 -14.79 21.81
C ALA A 316 9.41 -14.73 20.29
N GLU A 317 10.05 -13.72 19.72
CA GLU A 317 10.23 -13.59 18.27
C GLU A 317 11.35 -14.51 17.78
N VAL A 318 11.14 -15.16 16.64
CA VAL A 318 12.16 -15.94 15.94
C VAL A 318 12.85 -15.02 14.94
N PRO A 319 14.15 -14.72 15.11
CA PRO A 319 14.88 -13.91 14.14
C PRO A 319 14.94 -14.65 12.80
N PHE A 320 14.36 -14.03 11.77
CA PHE A 320 14.31 -14.60 10.42
C PHE A 320 15.52 -14.20 9.57
N ILE A 321 15.99 -12.96 9.75
CA ILE A 321 17.19 -12.39 9.14
C ILE A 321 17.94 -11.66 10.24
N ASP A 322 19.26 -11.81 10.27
CA ASP A 322 20.12 -11.04 11.16
C ASP A 322 20.37 -9.65 10.57
N PHE A 323 19.46 -8.72 10.89
CA PHE A 323 19.56 -7.32 10.44
C PHE A 323 20.68 -6.55 11.12
N GLU A 324 21.19 -7.03 12.26
CA GLU A 324 22.33 -6.41 12.94
C GLU A 324 23.63 -6.76 12.21
N ALA A 325 23.81 -8.02 11.80
CA ALA A 325 24.92 -8.45 10.96
C ALA A 325 24.94 -7.79 9.57
N LEU A 326 23.77 -7.38 9.06
CA LEU A 326 23.62 -6.61 7.82
C LEU A 326 23.73 -5.09 8.02
N GLU A 327 23.99 -4.63 9.25
CA GLU A 327 24.11 -3.21 9.61
C GLU A 327 22.94 -2.36 9.09
N ALA A 328 21.71 -2.87 9.24
CA ALA A 328 20.52 -2.28 8.62
C ALA A 328 20.30 -0.81 9.06
N CYS A 329 20.26 0.10 8.09
CA CYS A 329 19.97 1.51 8.33
C CYS A 329 18.56 1.72 8.93
N PRO A 330 18.36 2.81 9.71
CA PRO A 330 17.07 3.14 10.30
C PRO A 330 16.11 3.67 9.24
N ILE A 331 15.34 2.77 8.66
CA ILE A 331 14.25 3.08 7.74
C ILE A 331 12.95 2.64 8.38
N VAL A 332 11.96 3.53 8.36
CA VAL A 332 10.62 3.22 8.83
C VAL A 332 9.62 3.28 7.71
N ARG A 333 8.63 2.39 7.77
CA ARG A 333 7.53 2.40 6.83
C ARG A 333 6.39 3.23 7.41
N LEU A 334 6.08 4.34 6.76
CA LEU A 334 4.91 5.13 7.13
C LEU A 334 3.63 4.33 6.87
N THR A 335 2.75 4.31 7.87
CA THR A 335 1.40 3.81 7.66
C THR A 335 0.70 4.76 6.71
N LYS A 336 0.23 4.26 5.57
CA LYS A 336 -0.66 5.05 4.70
C LYS A 336 -1.82 5.53 5.55
N THR A 337 -1.91 6.84 5.79
CA THR A 337 -3.08 7.45 6.38
C THR A 337 -4.24 7.01 5.50
N ARG A 338 -5.11 6.15 6.03
CA ARG A 338 -6.29 5.72 5.27
C ARG A 338 -6.97 7.01 4.86
N SER A 339 -7.15 7.22 3.55
CA SER A 339 -8.04 8.27 3.08
C SER A 339 -9.31 8.11 3.88
N SER A 340 -9.64 9.11 4.69
CA SER A 340 -10.78 9.04 5.58
C SER A 340 -11.98 8.50 4.81
N SER A 341 -12.64 7.46 5.32
CA SER A 341 -13.78 6.87 4.61
C SER A 341 -14.81 7.95 4.28
N GLN A 342 -15.60 7.78 3.21
CA GLN A 342 -16.70 8.71 2.91
C GLN A 342 -17.58 8.92 4.15
N ILE A 343 -17.82 7.86 4.92
CA ILE A 343 -18.47 7.90 6.23
C ILE A 343 -17.76 8.82 7.23
N TRP A 344 -16.43 8.75 7.36
CA TRP A 344 -15.68 9.64 8.26
C TRP A 344 -15.74 11.09 7.77
N ARG A 345 -15.61 11.33 6.46
CA ARG A 345 -15.72 12.69 5.88
C ARG A 345 -17.10 13.27 6.11
N ALA A 346 -18.15 12.50 5.83
CA ALA A 346 -19.54 12.87 6.10
C ALA A 346 -19.73 13.18 7.59
N LYS A 347 -19.18 12.35 8.50
CA LYS A 347 -19.22 12.65 9.95
C LYS A 347 -18.55 13.99 10.30
N GLN A 348 -17.38 14.30 9.74
CA GLN A 348 -16.72 15.59 10.01
C GLN A 348 -17.52 16.77 9.46
N ALA A 349 -18.01 16.65 8.22
CA ALA A 349 -18.86 17.67 7.59
C ALA A 349 -20.17 17.90 8.37
N THR A 350 -20.89 16.84 8.71
CA THR A 350 -22.08 16.88 9.56
C THR A 350 -21.77 17.49 10.93
N LYS A 351 -20.64 17.14 11.56
CA LYS A 351 -20.23 17.73 12.85
C LYS A 351 -20.00 19.24 12.74
N LYS A 352 -19.34 19.70 11.67
CA LYS A 352 -19.10 21.12 11.43
C LYS A 352 -20.40 21.88 11.19
N LEU A 353 -21.30 21.33 10.36
CA LEU A 353 -22.63 21.91 10.14
C LEU A 353 -23.47 21.98 11.43
N LEU A 354 -23.34 21.00 12.32
CA LEU A 354 -23.96 21.06 13.65
C LEU A 354 -23.38 22.17 14.53
N ILE A 355 -22.06 22.39 14.48
CA ILE A 355 -21.42 23.50 15.19
C ILE A 355 -21.91 24.84 14.61
N ASP A 356 -22.02 24.93 13.28
CA ASP A 356 -22.45 26.14 12.59
C ASP A 356 -23.96 26.39 12.69
N ALA A 357 -24.74 25.40 13.14
CA ALA A 357 -26.16 25.52 13.48
C ALA A 357 -26.39 26.10 14.89
N ASN A 358 -25.37 26.15 15.74
CA ASN A 358 -25.51 26.74 17.08
C ASN A 358 -25.59 28.26 16.99
N ASP A 359 -26.11 28.88 18.05
CA ASP A 359 -26.12 30.35 18.17
C ASP A 359 -24.69 30.91 18.14
N GLY A 360 -24.45 31.90 17.28
CA GLY A 360 -23.11 32.45 17.00
C GLY A 360 -22.30 31.63 15.97
N GLY A 361 -22.93 30.62 15.34
CA GLY A 361 -22.35 29.90 14.22
C GLY A 361 -22.39 30.73 12.94
N TYR A 362 -21.27 30.79 12.22
CA TYR A 362 -21.13 31.64 11.04
C TYR A 362 -22.23 31.44 9.99
N LEU A 363 -22.60 30.20 9.66
CA LEU A 363 -23.65 29.95 8.66
C LEU A 363 -25.02 30.42 9.14
N LYS A 364 -25.33 30.20 10.42
CA LYS A 364 -26.56 30.68 11.04
C LYS A 364 -26.63 32.21 11.02
N ASP A 365 -25.54 32.88 11.38
CA ASP A 365 -25.44 34.34 11.39
C ASP A 365 -25.48 34.93 9.97
N ALA A 366 -24.78 34.33 9.01
CA ALA A 366 -24.80 34.75 7.60
C ALA A 366 -26.20 34.57 6.97
N CYS A 367 -26.89 33.46 7.27
CA CYS A 367 -28.28 33.27 6.87
C CYS A 367 -29.19 34.33 7.49
N ARG A 368 -29.00 34.66 8.77
CA ARG A 368 -29.76 35.69 9.48
C ARG A 368 -29.53 37.08 8.88
N GLU A 369 -28.28 37.46 8.64
CA GLU A 369 -27.89 38.73 8.01
C GLU A 369 -28.49 38.85 6.60
N PHE A 370 -28.37 37.80 5.78
CA PHE A 370 -28.95 37.77 4.43
C PHE A 370 -30.48 37.95 4.46
N LEU A 371 -31.18 37.30 5.39
CA LEU A 371 -32.63 37.43 5.56
C LEU A 371 -33.04 38.82 6.08
N GLN A 372 -32.23 39.43 6.96
CA GLN A 372 -32.45 40.77 7.49
C GLN A 372 -32.25 41.85 6.42
N GLU A 373 -31.20 41.75 5.60
CA GLU A 373 -30.87 42.72 4.55
C GLU A 373 -31.94 42.77 3.45
N ARG A 374 -32.58 41.64 3.14
CA ARG A 374 -33.46 41.52 1.97
C ARG A 374 -34.95 41.46 2.27
N GLY A 375 -35.32 41.39 3.55
CA GLY A 375 -36.69 41.30 4.03
C GLY A 375 -37.39 39.99 3.66
N THR A 376 -38.51 39.69 4.31
CA THR A 376 -39.38 38.55 3.98
C THR A 376 -40.12 38.82 2.67
N VAL A 377 -39.43 38.69 1.54
CA VAL A 377 -40.06 38.74 0.21
C VAL A 377 -40.26 37.30 -0.26
N GLU A 378 -41.37 37.03 -0.95
CA GLU A 378 -41.57 35.75 -1.65
C GLU A 378 -40.29 35.40 -2.43
N ILE A 379 -39.76 34.21 -2.16
CA ILE A 379 -38.61 33.68 -2.88
C ILE A 379 -39.17 33.11 -4.18
N ASP A 380 -39.17 33.93 -5.22
CA ASP A 380 -39.43 33.49 -6.58
C ASP A 380 -38.30 32.55 -7.08
N GLY A 381 -38.55 31.87 -8.20
CA GLY A 381 -37.60 30.89 -8.76
C GLY A 381 -36.25 31.48 -9.14
N GLU A 382 -36.18 32.77 -9.46
CA GLU A 382 -34.94 33.45 -9.83
C GLU A 382 -34.07 33.73 -8.59
N ARG A 383 -34.70 34.09 -7.47
CA ARG A 383 -34.03 34.28 -6.17
C ARG A 383 -33.59 32.98 -5.53
N LEU A 384 -34.38 31.92 -5.66
CA LEU A 384 -33.99 30.57 -5.24
C LEU A 384 -32.70 30.12 -5.94
N GLU A 385 -32.60 30.39 -7.24
CA GLU A 385 -31.42 30.08 -8.04
C GLU A 385 -30.19 30.90 -7.60
N LEU A 386 -30.36 32.17 -7.21
CA LEU A 386 -29.30 33.00 -6.63
C LEU A 386 -28.80 32.46 -5.28
N ILE A 387 -29.71 32.07 -4.39
CA ILE A 387 -29.37 31.47 -3.08
C ILE A 387 -28.65 30.13 -3.29
N THR A 388 -29.14 29.31 -4.23
CA THR A 388 -28.51 28.04 -4.61
C THR A 388 -27.08 28.25 -5.10
N LYS A 389 -26.87 29.20 -6.01
CA LYS A 389 -25.54 29.55 -6.52
C LYS A 389 -24.60 30.09 -5.43
N ALA A 390 -25.10 30.92 -4.53
CA ALA A 390 -24.32 31.44 -3.40
C ALA A 390 -23.91 30.32 -2.43
N ALA A 391 -24.84 29.41 -2.11
CA ALA A 391 -24.57 28.24 -1.26
C ALA A 391 -23.55 27.30 -1.91
N ILE A 392 -23.67 27.01 -3.21
CA ILE A 392 -22.71 26.20 -3.97
C ILE A 392 -21.34 26.88 -3.98
N ALA A 393 -21.24 28.15 -4.36
CA ALA A 393 -19.98 28.88 -4.41
C ALA A 393 -19.31 28.94 -3.03
N HIS A 394 -20.08 29.10 -1.95
CA HIS A 394 -19.55 29.05 -0.60
C HIS A 394 -19.01 27.67 -0.23
N LEU A 395 -19.77 26.60 -0.53
CA LEU A 395 -19.35 25.24 -0.31
C LEU A 395 -18.08 24.93 -1.11
N GLU A 396 -17.98 25.35 -2.36
CA GLU A 396 -16.78 25.14 -3.19
C GLU A 396 -15.56 25.94 -2.72
N ASN A 397 -15.75 27.18 -2.25
CA ASN A 397 -14.65 28.03 -1.79
C ASN A 397 -14.12 27.64 -0.41
N ASN A 398 -14.97 27.08 0.46
CA ASN A 398 -14.61 26.76 1.84
C ASN A 398 -14.42 25.25 2.07
N TRP A 399 -14.85 24.40 1.12
CA TRP A 399 -14.77 22.94 1.24
C TRP A 399 -14.11 22.35 0.00
N HIS A 400 -13.20 21.39 0.19
CA HIS A 400 -12.56 20.65 -0.92
C HIS A 400 -13.50 19.65 -1.63
N TYR A 401 -14.81 19.75 -1.42
CA TYR A 401 -15.81 18.83 -1.96
C TYR A 401 -16.79 19.59 -2.85
N LYS A 402 -16.92 19.16 -4.10
CA LYS A 402 -17.92 19.66 -5.03
C LYS A 402 -19.27 19.01 -4.69
N VAL A 403 -20.13 19.70 -3.96
CA VAL A 403 -21.50 19.22 -3.73
C VAL A 403 -22.25 19.32 -5.06
N PRO A 404 -22.91 18.26 -5.56
CA PRO A 404 -23.63 18.33 -6.81
C PRO A 404 -24.70 19.43 -6.76
N ASP A 405 -24.69 20.33 -7.74
CA ASP A 405 -25.61 21.47 -7.82
C ASP A 405 -27.07 21.05 -7.66
N GLU A 406 -27.43 19.89 -8.22
CA GLU A 406 -28.80 19.36 -8.17
C GLU A 406 -29.24 18.86 -6.79
N LEU A 407 -28.27 18.48 -5.94
CA LEU A 407 -28.56 18.15 -4.55
C LEU A 407 -28.86 19.43 -3.77
N VAL A 408 -28.05 20.47 -3.93
CA VAL A 408 -28.27 21.78 -3.27
C VAL A 408 -29.58 22.40 -3.75
N ARG A 409 -29.83 22.36 -5.06
CA ARG A 409 -31.07 22.86 -5.68
C ARG A 409 -32.30 22.07 -5.21
N GLY A 410 -32.23 20.74 -5.20
CA GLY A 410 -33.32 19.88 -4.71
C GLY A 410 -33.63 20.07 -3.23
N MET A 411 -32.59 20.31 -2.42
CA MET A 411 -32.73 20.61 -0.99
C MET A 411 -33.41 21.95 -0.75
N LEU A 412 -32.98 23.01 -1.45
CA LEU A 412 -33.59 24.32 -1.33
C LEU A 412 -35.03 24.29 -1.87
N HIS A 413 -35.28 23.65 -3.01
CA HIS A 413 -36.65 23.45 -3.51
C HIS A 413 -37.55 22.72 -2.51
N SER A 414 -37.06 21.68 -1.83
CA SER A 414 -37.83 20.98 -0.80
C SER A 414 -38.17 21.87 0.41
N VAL A 415 -37.30 22.84 0.72
CA VAL A 415 -37.53 23.80 1.81
C VAL A 415 -38.55 24.87 1.41
N PHE A 416 -38.57 25.27 0.13
CA PHE A 416 -39.41 26.37 -0.33
C PHE A 416 -40.73 25.98 -1.02
N ASN A 417 -40.90 24.74 -1.50
CA ASN A 417 -42.11 24.31 -2.25
C ASN A 417 -43.20 23.62 -1.41
N ASP A 418 -43.01 23.36 -0.12
CA ASP A 418 -44.09 22.81 0.71
C ASP A 418 -45.12 23.92 1.01
N GLY A 419 -46.14 24.01 0.14
CA GLY A 419 -47.14 25.09 0.06
C GLY A 419 -48.02 25.35 1.29
N LEU A 420 -47.73 24.72 2.44
CA LEU A 420 -48.34 25.03 3.73
C LEU A 420 -47.76 26.30 4.38
N LEU A 421 -46.72 26.87 3.78
CA LEU A 421 -45.82 27.81 4.43
C LEU A 421 -46.04 29.29 4.07
N ASN A 422 -46.78 29.68 3.03
CA ASN A 422 -46.88 31.11 2.66
C ASN A 422 -47.52 32.02 3.73
N GLY A 423 -48.40 31.48 4.59
CA GLY A 423 -48.94 32.21 5.75
C GLY A 423 -48.10 32.10 7.03
N VAL A 424 -47.24 31.09 7.12
CA VAL A 424 -46.41 30.77 8.29
C VAL A 424 -44.96 31.28 8.11
N LEU A 425 -44.52 31.52 6.87
CA LEU A 425 -43.17 31.92 6.46
C LEU A 425 -42.70 33.28 6.98
N LYS A 426 -43.60 34.16 7.42
CA LYS A 426 -43.17 35.41 8.11
C LYS A 426 -42.59 35.16 9.51
N GLY A 427 -43.01 34.10 10.18
CA GLY A 427 -42.40 33.62 11.43
C GLY A 427 -41.39 32.50 11.18
N VAL A 428 -41.67 31.63 10.20
CA VAL A 428 -40.89 30.43 9.93
C VAL A 428 -39.64 30.69 9.09
N ALA A 429 -39.56 31.72 8.24
CA ALA A 429 -38.31 31.99 7.50
C ALA A 429 -37.12 32.32 8.44
N THR A 430 -37.39 32.98 9.56
CA THR A 430 -36.40 33.26 10.61
C THR A 430 -36.02 32.00 11.37
N GLU A 431 -37.00 31.15 11.73
CA GLU A 431 -36.74 29.87 12.43
C GLU A 431 -36.10 28.80 11.52
N PHE A 432 -36.51 28.71 10.24
CA PHE A 432 -35.95 27.75 9.28
C PHE A 432 -34.58 28.17 8.76
N GLY A 433 -34.34 29.47 8.53
CA GLY A 433 -33.03 29.97 8.13
C GLY A 433 -31.95 29.65 9.18
N GLU A 434 -32.36 29.65 10.44
CA GLU A 434 -31.55 29.25 11.59
C GLU A 434 -31.24 27.74 11.63
N ASP A 435 -32.12 26.91 11.08
CA ASP A 435 -32.00 25.44 11.05
C ASP A 435 -31.45 24.86 9.74
N ILE A 436 -31.13 25.69 8.72
CA ILE A 436 -30.56 25.24 7.45
C ILE A 436 -29.31 24.37 7.64
N PRO A 437 -28.31 24.75 8.46
CA PRO A 437 -27.12 23.91 8.64
C PRO A 437 -27.46 22.56 9.29
N LEU A 438 -28.40 22.54 10.24
CA LEU A 438 -28.89 21.31 10.88
C LEU A 438 -29.62 20.39 9.88
N PHE A 439 -30.40 20.96 8.97
CA PHE A 439 -31.09 20.22 7.91
C PHE A 439 -30.09 19.62 6.90
N ILE A 440 -29.10 20.40 6.45
CA ILE A 440 -28.03 19.94 5.56
C ILE A 440 -27.25 18.80 6.23
N ALA A 441 -26.91 18.96 7.52
CA ALA A 441 -26.24 17.94 8.31
C ALA A 441 -27.05 16.63 8.37
N GLY A 442 -28.37 16.74 8.54
CA GLY A 442 -29.29 15.60 8.57
C GLY A 442 -29.42 14.86 7.24
N GLN A 443 -29.48 15.56 6.10
CA GLN A 443 -29.55 14.94 4.78
C GLN A 443 -28.23 14.25 4.40
N MET A 444 -27.10 14.91 4.63
CA MET A 444 -25.78 14.31 4.45
C MET A 444 -25.62 13.05 5.33
N ALA A 445 -26.14 13.09 6.56
CA ALA A 445 -26.13 11.94 7.44
C ALA A 445 -27.00 10.79 6.93
N ARG A 446 -28.11 11.08 6.27
CA ARG A 446 -29.02 10.09 5.68
C ARG A 446 -28.39 9.43 4.45
N GLU A 447 -27.83 10.21 3.54
CA GLU A 447 -27.19 9.73 2.30
C GLU A 447 -26.01 8.78 2.59
N HIS A 448 -25.21 9.11 3.60
CA HIS A 448 -24.06 8.28 4.00
C HIS A 448 -24.39 7.24 5.09
N HIS A 449 -25.67 7.00 5.37
CA HIS A 449 -26.15 6.01 6.36
C HIS A 449 -25.57 6.20 7.78
N ILE A 450 -25.28 7.43 8.18
CA ILE A 450 -24.78 7.81 9.52
C ILE A 450 -25.86 8.51 10.37
N LEU A 451 -27.13 8.45 9.99
CA LEU A 451 -28.24 9.09 10.69
C LEU A 451 -28.33 8.76 12.20
N PRO A 452 -28.11 7.51 12.67
CA PRO A 452 -28.08 7.22 14.11
C PRO A 452 -26.93 7.91 14.86
N TRP A 453 -25.79 8.12 14.19
CA TRP A 453 -24.68 8.88 14.74
C TRP A 453 -25.01 10.37 14.79
N PHE A 454 -25.59 10.92 13.72
CA PHE A 454 -26.06 12.31 13.66
C PHE A 454 -27.05 12.62 14.79
N HIS A 455 -28.09 11.80 14.98
CA HIS A 455 -29.08 12.03 16.03
C HIS A 455 -28.46 12.07 17.44
N ARG A 456 -27.46 11.22 17.72
CA ARG A 456 -26.73 11.26 19.00
C ARG A 456 -25.96 12.56 19.18
N GLN A 457 -25.39 13.11 18.11
CA GLN A 457 -24.64 14.37 18.17
C GLN A 457 -25.57 15.58 18.26
N ALA A 458 -26.65 15.61 17.47
CA ALA A 458 -27.57 16.74 17.38
C ALA A 458 -28.54 16.85 18.57
N TYR A 459 -28.97 15.71 19.13
CA TYR A 459 -30.05 15.67 20.13
C TYR A 459 -29.68 14.94 21.43
N GLY A 460 -28.43 14.46 21.56
CA GLY A 460 -27.96 13.69 22.71
C GLY A 460 -28.40 12.21 22.71
N GLU A 461 -28.00 11.46 23.75
CA GLU A 461 -28.21 9.99 23.83
C GLU A 461 -29.68 9.55 23.99
N SER A 462 -30.57 10.43 24.46
CA SER A 462 -31.96 10.08 24.79
C SER A 462 -32.81 9.70 23.56
N VAL A 463 -32.51 10.25 22.37
CA VAL A 463 -33.28 9.99 21.14
C VAL A 463 -32.90 8.65 20.48
N ALA A 464 -31.66 8.18 20.69
CA ALA A 464 -31.20 6.91 20.12
C ALA A 464 -31.87 5.68 20.75
N LEU A 465 -32.28 5.77 22.03
CA LEU A 465 -33.05 4.74 22.72
C LEU A 465 -34.48 4.61 22.17
N GLY A 466 -35.12 5.72 21.77
CA GLY A 466 -36.46 5.72 21.20
C GLY A 466 -36.55 4.93 19.89
N ASN A 467 -35.58 5.09 18.98
CA ASN A 467 -35.53 4.35 17.72
C ASN A 467 -35.23 2.85 17.89
N LYS A 468 -34.52 2.47 18.97
CA LYS A 468 -34.28 1.06 19.33
C LYS A 468 -35.55 0.42 19.90
N LEU A 469 -36.25 1.12 20.81
CA LEU A 469 -37.52 0.67 21.36
C LEU A 469 -38.63 0.57 20.30
N VAL A 470 -38.73 1.49 19.34
CA VAL A 470 -39.74 1.45 18.28
C VAL A 470 -39.53 0.27 17.33
N ARG A 471 -38.27 -0.11 17.06
CA ARG A 471 -37.94 -1.34 16.30
C ARG A 471 -38.26 -2.63 17.06
N GLU A 472 -38.11 -2.64 18.38
CA GLU A 472 -38.33 -3.83 19.21
C GLU A 472 -39.80 -3.99 19.64
N THR A 473 -40.59 -2.91 19.70
CA THR A 473 -41.95 -2.94 20.27
C THR A 473 -43.07 -2.64 19.27
N GLY A 474 -42.76 -2.20 18.06
CA GLY A 474 -43.74 -1.97 16.98
C GLY A 474 -44.79 -0.87 17.25
N LYS A 475 -44.74 -0.19 18.39
CA LYS A 475 -45.67 0.90 18.75
C LYS A 475 -44.99 2.26 18.60
N ARG A 476 -45.61 3.11 17.77
CA ARG A 476 -45.21 4.50 17.56
C ARG A 476 -45.65 5.32 18.77
N ILE A 477 -44.70 5.75 19.60
CA ILE A 477 -44.98 6.70 20.67
C ILE A 477 -45.10 8.08 20.01
N THR A 478 -46.28 8.68 20.05
CA THR A 478 -46.48 10.09 19.67
C THR A 478 -46.01 10.96 20.83
N ARG A 479 -45.01 11.81 20.60
CA ARG A 479 -44.70 12.93 21.51
C ARG A 479 -44.07 14.12 20.80
N GLU A 480 -44.38 15.26 21.38
CA GLU A 480 -43.91 16.62 21.08
C GLU A 480 -42.39 16.71 20.94
N SER A 481 -41.95 17.58 20.03
CA SER A 481 -40.55 17.81 19.66
C SER A 481 -39.74 18.37 20.83
N PRO A 482 -38.62 17.75 21.25
CA PRO A 482 -37.74 18.33 22.24
C PRO A 482 -36.82 19.39 21.60
N THR A 483 -36.67 20.52 22.30
CA THR A 483 -35.75 21.62 21.96
C THR A 483 -34.29 21.18 22.14
N PRO A 484 -33.36 21.58 21.26
CA PRO A 484 -31.94 21.28 21.41
C PRO A 484 -31.37 21.86 22.72
N LYS A 485 -30.44 21.13 23.35
CA LYS A 485 -29.75 21.60 24.56
C LYS A 485 -28.69 22.63 24.20
N ALA A 486 -28.71 23.77 24.88
CA ALA A 486 -27.56 24.68 24.92
C ALA A 486 -26.35 23.96 25.53
N VAL A 487 -25.22 24.01 24.82
CA VAL A 487 -23.92 23.51 25.31
C VAL A 487 -23.30 24.62 26.16
N ALA A 488 -23.02 24.33 27.43
CA ALA A 488 -22.25 25.24 28.27
C ALA A 488 -20.80 25.31 27.77
N VAL A 489 -20.28 26.55 27.64
CA VAL A 489 -18.95 26.92 27.12
C VAL A 489 -17.82 26.23 27.89
#